data_AF-A0AAV5LMY3-F1
#
_entry.id   AF-A0AAV5LMY3-F1
#
_cell.length_a   1.000
_cell.length_b   1.000
_cell.length_c   1.000
_cell.angle_alpha   90.00
_cell.angle_beta   90.00
_cell.angle_gamma   90.00
#
_symmetry.space_group_name_H-M   'P 1'
#
loop_
_entity.id
_entity.type
_entity.pdbx_description
1 polymer ?
#
loop_
_entity_poly.entity_id
_entity_poly.type
_entity_poly.pdbx_seq_one_letter_code
_entity_poly.pdbx_strand_id
1 'polypeptide(L)'
;MAFFLKVNGGQEGRPIRAYELAKAVEELGAGEILLNCIDCDGQGKGYDLDLIKFISDAVDIPVIASSGAGAVEHFSEVFRKTNASAALAAGIFHRKEVPIQSVKEHSLKEDIEVRL
;
A
#
# COMPACT_ATOMS: atom_id res chain seq x y z
N MET A 1 -1.32 16.50 5.28
CA MET A 1 -2.37 16.03 4.36
C MET A 1 -3.51 15.44 5.19
N ALA A 2 -4.77 15.56 4.77
CA ALA A 2 -5.89 14.90 5.46
C ALA A 2 -6.48 13.82 4.53
N PHE A 3 -6.38 12.56 4.93
CA PHE A 3 -6.90 11.42 4.18
C PHE A 3 -8.27 11.02 4.73
N PHE A 4 -9.29 11.02 3.86
CA PHE A 4 -10.67 10.69 4.22
C PHE A 4 -11.13 9.42 3.51
N LEU A 5 -12.01 8.70 4.17
CA LEU A 5 -12.53 7.44 3.65
C LEU A 5 -13.63 7.67 2.63
N LYS A 6 -13.69 6.72 1.70
CA LYS A 6 -14.80 6.59 0.77
C LYS A 6 -15.37 5.18 0.86
N VAL A 7 -16.68 5.08 0.71
CA VAL A 7 -17.43 3.81 0.62
C VAL A 7 -18.08 3.68 -0.75
N ASN A 8 -18.83 2.60 -0.99
CA ASN A 8 -19.54 2.36 -2.25
C ASN A 8 -18.60 2.41 -3.47
N GLY A 9 -17.50 1.66 -3.40
CA GLY A 9 -16.50 1.61 -4.48
C GLY A 9 -15.72 2.92 -4.67
N GLY A 10 -15.56 3.72 -3.61
CA GLY A 10 -14.82 4.97 -3.68
C GLY A 10 -15.63 6.17 -4.18
N GLN A 11 -16.96 6.01 -4.34
CA GLN A 11 -17.81 7.07 -4.89
C GLN A 11 -18.36 8.01 -3.82
N GLU A 12 -18.50 7.54 -2.58
CA GLU A 12 -19.18 8.29 -1.52
C GLU A 12 -18.23 8.59 -0.36
N GLY A 13 -17.97 9.87 -0.11
CA GLY A 13 -17.12 10.31 1.00
C GLY A 13 -17.77 10.12 2.37
N ARG A 14 -16.95 9.84 3.38
CA ARG A 14 -17.35 9.88 4.79
C ARG A 14 -16.50 10.93 5.51
N PRO A 15 -17.07 11.67 6.48
CA PRO A 15 -16.31 12.60 7.32
C PRO A 15 -15.51 11.83 8.39
N ILE A 16 -14.85 10.74 7.99
CA ILE A 16 -14.03 9.88 8.85
C ILE A 16 -12.64 9.85 8.22
N ARG A 17 -11.62 10.16 9.01
CA ARG A 17 -10.23 10.13 8.55
C ARG A 17 -9.75 8.69 8.48
N ALA A 18 -8.89 8.39 7.51
CA ALA A 18 -8.31 7.06 7.36
C ALA A 18 -7.62 6.58 8.65
N TYR A 19 -6.94 7.48 9.35
CA TYR A 19 -6.33 7.23 10.66
C TYR A 19 -7.34 6.76 11.72
N GLU A 20 -8.48 7.45 11.83
CA GLU A 20 -9.49 7.15 12.84
C GLU A 20 -10.08 5.75 12.61
N LEU A 21 -10.34 5.40 11.35
CA LEU A 21 -10.80 4.06 11.02
C LEU A 21 -9.71 3.02 11.26
N ALA A 22 -8.46 3.28 10.87
CA ALA A 22 -7.37 2.34 11.05
C ALA A 22 -7.21 1.91 12.52
N LYS A 23 -7.23 2.88 13.46
CA LYS A 23 -7.24 2.59 14.90
C LYS A 23 -8.50 1.82 15.33
N ALA A 24 -9.67 2.27 14.88
CA ALA A 24 -10.92 1.64 15.28
C ALA A 24 -11.04 0.19 14.81
N VAL A 25 -10.64 -0.13 13.57
CA VAL A 25 -10.73 -1.52 13.06
C VAL A 25 -9.73 -2.44 13.74
N GLU A 26 -8.54 -1.94 14.09
CA GLU A 26 -7.58 -2.66 14.92
C GLU A 26 -8.16 -2.97 16.30
N GLU A 27 -8.74 -1.99 17.00
CA GLU A 27 -9.39 -2.19 18.31
C GLU A 27 -10.56 -3.18 18.23
N LEU A 28 -11.25 -3.24 17.10
CA LEU A 28 -12.32 -4.19 16.83
C LEU A 28 -11.82 -5.60 16.44
N GLY A 29 -10.51 -5.80 16.34
CA GLY A 29 -9.90 -7.11 16.09
C GLY A 29 -9.63 -7.42 14.61
N ALA A 30 -9.55 -6.42 13.74
CA ALA A 30 -9.01 -6.62 12.39
C ALA A 30 -7.56 -7.13 12.48
N GLY A 31 -7.22 -8.13 11.65
CA GLY A 31 -5.88 -8.73 11.65
C GLY A 31 -4.90 -8.09 10.67
N GLU A 32 -5.38 -7.28 9.73
CA GLU A 32 -4.58 -6.65 8.67
C GLU A 32 -5.39 -5.52 8.00
N ILE A 33 -4.70 -4.51 7.48
CA ILE A 33 -5.28 -3.43 6.67
C ILE A 33 -4.76 -3.50 5.24
N LEU A 34 -5.67 -3.65 4.28
CA LEU A 34 -5.39 -3.38 2.87
C LEU A 34 -5.61 -1.90 2.56
N LEU A 35 -4.53 -1.15 2.43
CA LEU A 35 -4.57 0.30 2.27
C LEU A 35 -4.49 0.70 0.79
N ASN A 36 -5.64 0.99 0.20
CA ASN A 36 -5.74 1.51 -1.16
C ASN A 36 -5.66 3.05 -1.17
N CYS A 37 -4.95 3.60 -2.16
CA CYS A 37 -4.97 5.03 -2.45
C CYS A 37 -5.72 5.31 -3.76
N ILE A 38 -6.90 5.93 -3.65
CA ILE A 38 -7.76 6.25 -4.81
C ILE A 38 -7.03 7.18 -5.78
N ASP A 39 -6.29 8.16 -5.25
CA ASP A 39 -5.60 9.14 -6.09
C ASP A 39 -4.44 8.50 -6.86
N CYS A 40 -3.76 7.49 -6.32
CA CYS A 40 -2.68 6.78 -7.01
C CYS A 40 -3.17 5.67 -7.94
N ASP A 41 -4.44 5.27 -7.87
CA ASP A 41 -4.91 4.08 -8.57
C ASP A 41 -4.84 4.23 -10.09
N GLY A 42 -4.33 3.19 -10.76
CA GLY A 42 -4.09 3.18 -12.20
C GLY A 42 -3.00 4.13 -12.72
N GLN A 43 -2.36 4.96 -11.89
CA GLN A 43 -1.38 5.96 -12.38
C GLN A 43 -0.02 5.35 -12.77
N GLY A 44 0.40 4.27 -12.12
CA GLY A 44 1.71 3.65 -12.35
C GLY A 44 2.91 4.52 -11.95
N LYS A 45 2.72 5.52 -11.08
CA LYS A 45 3.75 6.50 -10.67
C LYS A 45 4.32 6.25 -9.27
N GLY A 46 4.01 5.11 -8.67
CA GLY A 46 4.39 4.77 -7.31
C GLY A 46 3.22 4.84 -6.34
N TYR A 47 3.46 4.28 -5.16
CA TYR A 47 2.51 4.28 -4.05
C TYR A 47 2.49 5.64 -3.34
N ASP A 48 1.41 5.94 -2.61
CA ASP A 48 1.36 7.08 -1.70
C ASP A 48 2.12 6.76 -0.40
N LEU A 49 3.43 7.03 -0.39
CA LEU A 49 4.30 6.72 0.73
C LEU A 49 3.94 7.51 2.00
N ASP A 50 3.42 8.73 1.86
CA ASP A 50 3.01 9.55 3.01
C ASP A 50 1.78 8.94 3.67
N LEU A 51 0.79 8.51 2.89
CA LEU A 51 -0.39 7.79 3.38
C LEU A 51 0.01 6.47 4.04
N ILE A 52 0.83 5.67 3.36
CA ILE A 52 1.24 4.36 3.86
C ILE A 52 2.01 4.51 5.16
N LYS A 53 3.00 5.42 5.22
CA LYS A 53 3.74 5.69 6.43
C LYS A 53 2.81 6.18 7.55
N PHE A 54 1.92 7.12 7.25
CA PHE A 54 1.01 7.69 8.24
C PHE A 54 0.09 6.64 8.88
N ILE A 55 -0.38 5.65 8.12
CA ILE A 55 -1.23 4.57 8.66
C ILE A 55 -0.40 3.46 9.29
N SER A 56 0.68 3.00 8.65
CA SER A 56 1.54 1.93 9.18
C SER A 56 2.31 2.35 10.44
N ASP A 57 2.56 3.64 10.67
CA ASP A 57 3.10 4.14 11.94
C ASP A 57 2.02 4.19 13.06
N ALA A 58 0.74 4.09 12.72
CA ALA A 58 -0.37 4.30 13.66
C ALA A 58 -0.96 3.01 14.26
N VAL A 59 -0.76 1.87 13.59
CA VAL A 59 -1.33 0.56 13.95
C VAL A 59 -0.21 -0.46 14.15
N ASP A 60 -0.46 -1.46 14.98
CA ASP A 60 0.42 -2.59 15.25
C ASP A 60 0.11 -3.80 14.35
N ILE A 61 -1.05 -3.82 13.70
CA ILE A 61 -1.42 -4.86 12.71
C ILE A 61 -0.77 -4.61 11.34
N PRO A 62 -0.48 -5.68 10.55
CA PRO A 62 0.10 -5.55 9.22
C PRO A 62 -0.69 -4.60 8.30
N VAL A 63 0.06 -3.81 7.52
CA VAL A 63 -0.49 -2.93 6.49
C VAL A 63 0.03 -3.34 5.13
N ILE A 64 -0.88 -3.62 4.20
CA ILE A 64 -0.59 -3.88 2.79
C ILE A 64 -0.72 -2.56 2.01
N ALA A 65 0.38 -2.08 1.44
CA ALA A 65 0.39 -0.96 0.51
C ALA A 65 -0.26 -1.35 -0.82
N SER A 66 -1.20 -0.56 -1.32
CA SER A 66 -1.90 -0.84 -2.58
C SER A 66 -2.16 0.45 -3.38
N SER A 67 -2.37 0.28 -4.69
CA SER A 67 -2.58 1.32 -5.71
C SER A 67 -1.32 2.13 -6.07
N GLY A 68 -1.03 2.24 -7.37
CA GLY A 68 0.00 3.13 -7.93
C GLY A 68 1.29 2.48 -8.42
N ALA A 69 1.54 1.20 -8.11
CA ALA A 69 2.70 0.46 -8.61
C ALA A 69 2.83 0.49 -10.14
N GLY A 70 4.06 0.56 -10.64
CA GLY A 70 4.39 0.78 -12.05
C GLY A 70 5.79 0.33 -12.45
N ALA A 71 6.72 0.32 -11.49
CA ALA A 71 8.09 -0.14 -11.66
C ALA A 71 8.55 -0.94 -10.43
N VAL A 72 9.67 -1.66 -10.53
CA VAL A 72 10.21 -2.49 -9.43
C VAL A 72 10.65 -1.66 -8.23
N GLU A 73 11.14 -0.44 -8.49
CA GLU A 73 11.61 0.51 -7.49
C GLU A 73 10.50 0.92 -6.54
N HIS A 74 9.26 1.04 -7.03
CA HIS A 74 8.10 1.43 -6.21
C HIS A 74 7.87 0.45 -5.05
N PHE A 75 8.21 -0.84 -5.21
CA PHE A 75 8.11 -1.83 -4.13
C PHE A 75 9.22 -1.63 -3.09
N SER A 76 10.48 -1.45 -3.54
CA SER A 76 11.59 -1.19 -2.62
C SER A 76 11.39 0.11 -1.83
N GLU A 77 10.79 1.13 -2.46
CA GLU A 77 10.46 2.38 -1.78
C GLU A 77 9.47 2.20 -0.64
N VAL A 78 8.43 1.38 -0.82
CA VAL A 78 7.47 1.04 0.25
C VAL A 78 8.20 0.45 1.45
N PHE A 79 9.02 -0.59 1.24
CA PHE A 79 9.70 -1.29 2.33
C PHE A 79 10.83 -0.49 2.98
N ARG A 80 11.48 0.44 2.24
CA ARG A 80 12.52 1.30 2.82
C ARG A 80 12.00 2.52 3.55
N LYS A 81 10.86 3.07 3.12
CA LYS A 81 10.37 4.38 3.59
C LYS A 81 9.16 4.28 4.52
N THR A 82 8.58 3.09 4.70
CA THR A 82 7.35 2.88 5.49
C THR A 82 7.44 1.60 6.31
N ASN A 83 6.49 1.40 7.23
CA ASN A 83 6.37 0.15 8.00
C ASN A 83 5.37 -0.84 7.36
N ALA A 84 5.07 -0.70 6.07
CA ALA A 84 4.19 -1.64 5.38
C ALA A 84 4.78 -3.06 5.38
N SER A 85 3.95 -4.04 5.69
CA SER A 85 4.35 -5.45 5.76
C SER A 85 4.29 -6.15 4.41
N ALA A 86 3.51 -5.61 3.47
CA ALA A 86 3.41 -6.12 2.11
C ALA A 86 3.07 -5.01 1.11
N ALA A 87 3.30 -5.28 -0.17
CA ALA A 87 2.95 -4.41 -1.28
C ALA A 87 2.15 -5.19 -2.33
N LEU A 88 0.97 -4.69 -2.66
CA LEU A 88 0.06 -5.24 -3.66
C LEU A 88 0.18 -4.45 -4.96
N ALA A 89 0.15 -5.16 -6.08
CA ALA A 89 -0.06 -4.58 -7.40
C ALA A 89 -0.91 -5.52 -8.25
N ALA A 90 -1.69 -4.95 -9.18
CA ALA A 90 -2.57 -5.73 -10.06
C ALA A 90 -2.27 -5.48 -11.54
N GLY A 91 -2.52 -4.25 -12.02
CA GLY A 91 -2.47 -3.93 -13.46
C GLY A 91 -1.15 -4.30 -14.14
N ILE A 92 -0.01 -3.98 -13.51
CA ILE A 92 1.32 -4.24 -14.06
C ILE A 92 1.63 -5.74 -14.21
N PHE A 93 1.06 -6.59 -13.34
CA PHE A 93 1.22 -8.04 -13.40
C PHE A 93 0.29 -8.65 -14.44
N HIS A 94 -0.98 -8.22 -14.48
CA HIS A 94 -1.94 -8.70 -15.48
C HIS A 94 -1.54 -8.34 -16.91
N ARG A 95 -0.97 -7.14 -17.10
CA ARG A 95 -0.45 -6.68 -18.40
C ARG A 95 0.96 -7.17 -18.72
N LYS A 96 1.60 -7.88 -17.78
CA LYS A 96 2.99 -8.40 -17.90
C LYS A 96 4.03 -7.30 -18.18
N GLU A 97 3.77 -6.08 -17.71
CA GLU A 97 4.68 -4.94 -17.83
C GLU A 97 5.88 -5.09 -16.89
N VAL A 98 5.63 -5.58 -15.68
CA VAL A 98 6.64 -5.86 -14.67
C VAL A 98 6.45 -7.29 -14.17
N PRO A 99 7.35 -8.24 -14.44
CA PRO A 99 7.25 -9.58 -13.88
C PRO A 99 7.41 -9.58 -12.35
N ILE A 100 6.64 -10.41 -11.63
CA ILE A 100 6.81 -10.60 -10.17
C ILE A 100 8.25 -11.01 -9.84
N GLN A 101 8.87 -11.83 -10.70
CA GLN A 101 10.25 -12.26 -10.53
C GLN A 101 11.22 -11.06 -10.53
N SER A 102 11.00 -10.07 -11.40
CA SER A 102 11.83 -8.86 -11.46
C SER A 102 11.67 -7.99 -10.21
N VAL A 103 10.47 -7.94 -9.62
CA VAL A 103 10.25 -7.27 -8.33
C VAL A 103 11.04 -7.96 -7.22
N LYS A 104 11.01 -9.30 -7.16
CA LYS A 104 11.76 -10.07 -6.17
C LYS A 104 13.27 -9.91 -6.33
N GLU A 105 13.78 -10.00 -7.55
CA GLU A 105 15.21 -9.82 -7.85
C GLU A 105 15.70 -8.42 -7.52
N HIS A 106 14.89 -7.39 -7.81
CA HIS A 106 15.17 -6.02 -7.40
C HIS A 106 15.19 -5.87 -5.88
N SER A 107 14.20 -6.44 -5.19
CA SER A 107 14.12 -6.40 -3.72
C SER A 107 15.36 -7.02 -3.08
N LEU A 108 15.83 -8.17 -3.57
CA LEU A 108 17.07 -8.78 -3.09
C LEU A 108 18.31 -7.91 -3.32
N LYS A 109 18.41 -7.22 -4.47
CA LYS A 109 19.51 -6.27 -4.75
C LYS A 109 19.47 -5.07 -3.80
N GLU A 110 18.28 -4.69 -3.36
CA GLU A 110 18.03 -3.66 -2.36
C GLU A 110 18.12 -4.20 -0.91
N ASP A 111 18.65 -5.41 -0.68
CA ASP A 111 18.78 -5.99 0.67
C ASP A 111 17.44 -6.10 1.41
N ILE A 112 16.36 -6.33 0.65
CA ILE A 112 15.01 -6.62 1.17
C ILE A 112 14.76 -8.11 1.00
N GLU A 113 14.59 -8.81 2.12
CA GLU A 113 14.32 -10.24 2.12
C GLU A 113 12.98 -10.55 1.43
N VAL A 114 13.03 -11.46 0.46
CA VAL A 114 11.85 -11.95 -0.24
C VAL A 114 11.95 -13.45 -0.42
N ARG A 115 10.80 -14.12 -0.44
CA ARG A 115 10.72 -15.52 -0.83
C ARG A 115 10.91 -15.65 -2.34
N LEU A 116 11.93 -16.37 -2.78
CA LEU A 116 12.11 -16.75 -4.19
C LEU A 116 11.12 -17.86 -4.59
#